data_AF-A0A9J6MM47-F1
#
_entry.id   AF-A0A9J6MM47-F1
#
_cell.length_a   1.000
_cell.length_b   1.000
_cell.length_c   1.000
_cell.angle_alpha   90.00
_cell.angle_beta   90.00
_cell.angle_gamma   90.00
#
_symmetry.space_group_name_H-M   'P 1'
#
loop_
_entity.id
_entity.type
_entity.pdbx_description
1 polymer ?
#
loop_
_entity_poly.entity_id
_entity_poly.type
_entity_poly.pdbx_seq_one_letter_code
_entity_poly.pdbx_strand_id
1 'polypeptide(L)'
;MTITVLSNKFQELFHSLPERAFFAPGRINLIGEHTDYNGGHVFPCAITYGTYAAARKREDQLVRLYSENFPDKGMIEFNLNKLDYEKDHHWANYPKGIIRFIMEAGYMIPTGFECVIKGNIPNGAGLSSSASIELLTGVLVNGLYELDIPRLELIKIGKRVENEFIGVNSGIMDQFAVGMGKENTGILLDCQTLKYEYAPIKLENHKIIIMNTN
;
A
#
# COMPACT_ATOMS: atom_id res chain seq x y z
N MET A 1 -10.09 -9.71 -8.59
CA MET A 1 -9.62 -10.90 -7.83
C MET A 1 -10.61 -11.15 -6.71
N THR A 2 -11.03 -12.39 -6.47
CA THR A 2 -12.00 -12.68 -5.40
C THR A 2 -11.27 -12.96 -4.09
N ILE A 3 -11.77 -12.38 -2.99
CA ILE A 3 -11.29 -12.60 -1.61
C ILE A 3 -11.16 -14.10 -1.31
N THR A 4 -12.04 -14.93 -1.90
CA THR A 4 -12.02 -16.40 -1.80
C THR A 4 -10.67 -17.03 -2.14
N VAL A 5 -9.96 -16.55 -3.17
CA VAL A 5 -8.66 -17.13 -3.56
C VAL A 5 -7.61 -16.89 -2.48
N LEU A 6 -7.54 -15.66 -1.96
CA LEU A 6 -6.64 -15.28 -0.87
C LEU A 6 -6.97 -16.03 0.42
N SER A 7 -8.26 -16.19 0.74
CA SER A 7 -8.69 -16.96 1.91
C SER A 7 -8.28 -18.43 1.83
N ASN A 8 -8.38 -19.06 0.66
CA ASN A 8 -7.95 -20.45 0.47
C ASN A 8 -6.42 -20.59 0.69
N LYS A 9 -5.63 -19.68 0.10
CA LYS A 9 -4.17 -19.70 0.30
C LYS A 9 -3.78 -19.43 1.75
N PHE A 10 -4.50 -18.52 2.41
CA PHE A 10 -4.34 -18.23 3.83
C PHE A 10 -4.60 -19.49 4.69
N GLN A 11 -5.69 -20.21 4.41
CA GLN A 11 -6.03 -21.45 5.12
C GLN A 11 -5.02 -22.57 4.87
N GLU A 12 -4.49 -22.69 3.65
CA GLU A 12 -3.42 -23.63 3.32
C GLU A 12 -2.16 -23.38 4.15
N LEU A 13 -1.72 -22.12 4.25
CA LEU A 13 -0.46 -21.74 4.90
C LEU A 13 -0.55 -21.71 6.43
N PHE A 14 -1.68 -21.26 6.99
CA PHE A 14 -1.82 -20.96 8.41
C PHE A 14 -2.81 -21.89 9.13
N HIS A 15 -3.40 -22.84 8.42
CA HIS A 15 -4.40 -23.79 8.94
C HIS A 15 -5.55 -23.11 9.69
N SER A 16 -5.97 -21.94 9.20
CA SER A 16 -6.99 -21.10 9.83
C SER A 16 -7.54 -20.09 8.84
N LEU A 17 -8.68 -19.48 9.17
CA LEU A 17 -9.29 -18.45 8.33
C LEU A 17 -8.70 -17.06 8.63
N PRO A 18 -8.62 -16.16 7.63
CA PRO A 18 -8.26 -14.77 7.88
C PRO A 18 -9.38 -14.06 8.66
N GLU A 19 -9.02 -13.05 9.46
CA GLU A 19 -9.96 -12.22 10.20
C GLU A 19 -10.58 -11.15 9.31
N ARG A 20 -9.77 -10.49 8.48
CA ARG A 20 -10.19 -9.43 7.55
C ARG A 20 -9.43 -9.51 6.23
N ALA A 21 -10.03 -8.95 5.19
CA ALA A 21 -9.40 -8.73 3.90
C ALA A 21 -9.28 -7.23 3.60
N PHE A 22 -8.23 -6.86 2.88
CA PHE A 22 -7.86 -5.48 2.60
C PHE A 22 -7.48 -5.31 1.13
N PHE A 23 -7.61 -4.08 0.64
CA PHE A 23 -7.22 -3.69 -0.71
C PHE A 23 -6.66 -2.26 -0.70
N ALA A 24 -5.61 -2.05 -1.47
CA ALA A 24 -5.14 -0.73 -1.88
C ALA A 24 -4.95 -0.74 -3.40
N PRO A 25 -5.40 0.30 -4.12
CA PRO A 25 -5.25 0.38 -5.56
C PRO A 25 -3.81 0.78 -5.95
N GLY A 26 -3.47 0.60 -7.21
CA GLY A 26 -2.42 1.36 -7.89
C GLY A 26 -2.97 2.69 -8.39
N ARG A 27 -2.16 3.43 -9.14
CA ARG A 27 -2.56 4.75 -9.67
C ARG A 27 -1.98 5.03 -11.04
N ILE A 28 -2.64 5.92 -11.76
CA ILE A 28 -2.07 6.65 -12.90
C ILE A 28 -2.02 8.14 -12.58
N ASN A 29 -1.12 8.84 -13.25
CA ASN A 29 -1.18 10.30 -13.31
C ASN A 29 -1.84 10.71 -14.63
N LEU A 30 -2.82 11.61 -14.58
CA LEU A 30 -3.45 12.13 -15.80
C LEU A 30 -2.65 13.29 -16.37
N ILE A 31 -2.08 14.13 -15.49
CA ILE A 31 -1.15 15.21 -15.83
C ILE A 31 -0.42 15.71 -14.58
N GLY A 32 0.78 16.27 -14.74
CA GLY A 32 1.55 16.92 -13.66
C GLY A 32 2.83 16.19 -13.28
N GLU A 33 3.40 15.44 -14.22
CA GLU A 33 4.62 14.67 -14.05
C GLU A 33 5.77 15.55 -13.54
N HIS A 34 6.58 15.03 -12.62
CA HIS A 34 7.75 15.72 -12.08
C HIS A 34 7.48 17.05 -11.36
N THR A 35 6.22 17.32 -11.00
CA THR A 35 5.87 18.53 -10.23
C THR A 35 5.72 18.28 -8.74
N ASP A 36 5.46 17.04 -8.33
CA ASP A 36 5.15 16.67 -6.94
C ASP A 36 6.30 16.95 -5.98
N TYR A 37 7.52 16.56 -6.34
CA TYR A 37 8.72 16.84 -5.54
C TYR A 37 9.23 18.29 -5.70
N ASN A 38 8.63 19.08 -6.59
CA ASN A 38 8.91 20.50 -6.78
C ASN A 38 7.83 21.41 -6.16
N GLY A 39 6.85 20.85 -5.43
CA GLY A 39 5.76 21.60 -4.81
C GLY A 39 4.71 22.13 -5.81
N GLY A 40 4.61 21.52 -6.99
CA GLY A 40 3.59 21.84 -7.98
C GLY A 40 2.27 21.10 -7.77
N HIS A 41 1.43 21.13 -8.80
CA HIS A 41 0.12 20.47 -8.81
C HIS A 41 0.15 19.19 -9.64
N VAL A 42 -0.52 18.15 -9.13
CA VAL A 42 -0.69 16.87 -9.83
C VAL A 42 -2.16 16.51 -9.97
N PHE A 43 -2.49 15.72 -10.99
CA PHE A 43 -3.84 15.24 -11.21
C PHE A 43 -3.90 13.71 -11.42
N PRO A 44 -3.63 12.91 -10.37
CA PRO A 44 -3.72 11.46 -10.45
C PRO A 44 -5.14 10.91 -10.23
N CYS A 45 -5.32 9.64 -10.59
CA CYS A 45 -6.47 8.85 -10.14
C CYS A 45 -6.04 7.41 -9.78
N ALA A 46 -6.75 6.83 -8.82
CA ALA A 46 -6.60 5.41 -8.50
C ALA A 46 -7.18 4.54 -9.62
N ILE A 47 -6.63 3.33 -9.80
CA ILE A 47 -7.12 2.34 -10.76
C ILE A 47 -7.61 1.08 -10.04
N THR A 48 -8.33 0.21 -10.77
CA THR A 48 -8.89 -1.03 -10.21
C THR A 48 -7.86 -2.13 -9.99
N TYR A 49 -6.69 -2.00 -10.60
CA TYR A 49 -5.51 -2.81 -10.31
C TYR A 49 -4.93 -2.36 -8.98
N GLY A 50 -4.47 -3.29 -8.15
CA GLY A 50 -4.00 -2.99 -6.81
C GLY A 50 -3.35 -4.19 -6.13
N THR A 51 -3.17 -4.04 -4.82
CA THR A 51 -2.66 -5.07 -3.92
C THR A 51 -3.77 -5.47 -2.93
N TYR A 52 -3.98 -6.77 -2.82
CA TYR A 52 -4.95 -7.38 -1.92
C TYR A 52 -4.21 -8.09 -0.78
N ALA A 53 -4.83 -8.12 0.39
CA ALA A 53 -4.33 -8.89 1.53
C ALA A 53 -5.46 -9.59 2.27
N ALA A 54 -5.15 -10.73 2.87
CA ALA A 54 -5.96 -11.40 3.88
C ALA A 54 -5.10 -11.60 5.12
N ALA A 55 -5.61 -11.21 6.29
CA ALA A 55 -4.81 -11.18 7.50
C ALA A 55 -5.59 -11.50 8.77
N ARG A 56 -4.87 -11.96 9.80
CA ARG A 56 -5.38 -12.16 11.16
C ARG A 56 -4.33 -11.80 12.20
N LYS A 57 -4.78 -11.35 13.37
CA LYS A 57 -3.91 -11.12 14.52
C LYS A 57 -3.34 -12.44 15.04
N ARG A 58 -2.12 -12.37 15.57
CA ARG A 58 -1.51 -13.44 16.37
C ARG A 58 -1.54 -13.05 17.85
N GLU A 59 -1.19 -14.01 18.70
CA GLU A 59 -1.07 -13.82 20.16
C GLU A 59 0.35 -13.44 20.58
N ASP A 60 1.36 -13.65 19.72
CA ASP A 60 2.76 -13.30 19.96
C ASP A 60 3.19 -12.06 19.16
N GLN A 61 4.46 -11.67 19.26
CA GLN A 61 5.03 -10.49 18.59
C GLN A 61 5.53 -10.77 17.16
N LEU A 62 5.20 -11.92 16.57
CA LEU A 62 5.74 -12.34 15.28
C LEU A 62 4.85 -11.87 14.13
N VAL A 63 5.42 -11.22 13.14
CA VAL A 63 4.75 -10.89 11.87
C VAL A 63 5.18 -11.91 10.82
N ARG A 64 4.21 -12.50 10.12
CA ARG A 64 4.42 -13.51 9.07
C ARG A 64 3.76 -13.07 7.78
N LEU A 65 4.58 -12.84 6.75
CA LEU A 65 4.13 -12.32 5.48
C LEU A 65 4.44 -13.31 4.35
N TYR A 66 3.44 -13.61 3.54
CA TYR A 66 3.58 -14.41 2.33
C TYR A 66 3.05 -13.65 1.12
N SER A 67 3.75 -13.73 -0.02
CA SER A 67 3.32 -13.13 -1.28
C SER A 67 3.08 -14.19 -2.34
N GLU A 68 1.86 -14.25 -2.87
CA GLU A 68 1.56 -15.09 -4.03
C GLU A 68 2.26 -14.61 -5.31
N ASN A 69 2.73 -13.36 -5.36
CA ASN A 69 3.51 -12.86 -6.49
C ASN A 69 4.97 -13.33 -6.48
N PHE A 70 5.48 -13.69 -5.30
CA PHE A 70 6.87 -14.10 -5.08
C PHE A 70 6.94 -15.40 -4.27
N PRO A 71 6.36 -16.51 -4.76
CA PRO A 71 6.29 -17.76 -4.01
C PRO A 71 7.68 -18.36 -3.72
N ASP A 72 8.68 -18.04 -4.54
CA ASP A 72 10.08 -18.43 -4.39
C ASP A 72 10.74 -17.82 -3.15
N LYS A 73 10.21 -16.72 -2.64
CA LYS A 73 10.69 -16.06 -1.41
C LYS A 73 10.18 -16.72 -0.14
N GLY A 74 9.21 -17.62 -0.25
CA GLY A 74 8.62 -18.32 0.90
C GLY A 74 7.96 -17.38 1.89
N MET A 75 7.86 -17.84 3.14
CA MET A 75 7.38 -17.03 4.26
C MET A 75 8.49 -16.12 4.76
N ILE A 76 8.19 -14.83 4.93
CA ILE A 76 9.11 -13.87 5.55
C ILE A 76 8.56 -13.53 6.93
N GLU A 77 9.41 -13.69 7.95
CA GLU A 77 9.02 -13.50 9.36
C GLU A 77 9.93 -12.50 10.05
N PHE A 78 9.36 -11.62 10.86
CA PHE A 78 10.12 -10.73 11.73
C PHE A 78 9.35 -10.40 13.00
N ASN A 79 10.08 -10.01 14.05
CA ASN A 79 9.49 -9.63 15.32
C ASN A 79 9.17 -8.13 15.34
N LEU A 80 8.08 -7.72 15.98
CA LEU A 80 7.72 -6.31 16.15
C LEU A 80 8.78 -5.49 16.92
N ASN A 81 9.66 -6.15 17.68
CA ASN A 81 10.80 -5.50 18.34
C ASN A 81 12.05 -5.39 17.45
N LYS A 82 12.02 -5.86 16.20
CA LYS A 82 13.15 -5.86 15.25
C LYS A 82 12.68 -5.39 13.88
N LEU A 83 12.50 -4.08 13.75
CA LEU A 83 11.92 -3.43 12.58
C LEU A 83 12.95 -2.68 11.72
N ASP A 84 14.23 -3.00 11.83
CA ASP A 84 15.28 -2.44 10.97
C ASP A 84 15.20 -2.99 9.55
N TYR A 85 15.71 -2.23 8.58
CA TYR A 85 15.78 -2.69 7.19
C TYR A 85 16.66 -3.95 7.10
N GLU A 86 16.16 -4.97 6.40
CA GLU A 86 16.90 -6.22 6.17
C GLU A 86 16.82 -6.58 4.69
N LYS A 87 17.97 -6.60 4.00
CA LYS A 87 18.03 -6.83 2.55
C LYS A 87 17.34 -8.13 2.14
N ASP A 88 17.48 -9.17 2.95
CA ASP A 88 16.94 -10.51 2.68
C ASP A 88 15.41 -10.57 2.84
N HIS A 89 14.79 -9.56 3.45
CA HIS A 89 13.33 -9.43 3.51
C HIS A 89 12.72 -8.90 2.21
N HIS A 90 13.50 -8.47 1.23
CA HIS A 90 13.01 -8.09 -0.11
C HIS A 90 11.78 -7.17 -0.05
N TRP A 91 10.64 -7.62 -0.61
CA TRP A 91 9.37 -6.90 -0.66
C TRP A 91 8.74 -6.67 0.73
N ALA A 92 9.06 -7.51 1.72
CA ALA A 92 8.53 -7.37 3.07
C ALA A 92 9.11 -6.14 3.82
N ASN A 93 10.17 -5.51 3.29
CA ASN A 93 10.66 -4.24 3.83
C ASN A 93 9.63 -3.11 3.72
N TYR A 94 8.74 -3.10 2.72
CA TYR A 94 7.68 -2.10 2.63
C TYR A 94 6.71 -2.22 3.83
N PRO A 95 6.07 -3.39 4.09
CA PRO A 95 5.29 -3.58 5.31
C PRO A 95 6.07 -3.33 6.60
N LYS A 96 7.32 -3.79 6.68
CA LYS A 96 8.17 -3.63 7.88
C LYS A 96 8.41 -2.15 8.20
N GLY A 97 8.71 -1.33 7.20
CA GLY A 97 8.85 0.11 7.34
C GLY A 97 7.55 0.81 7.78
N ILE A 98 6.40 0.38 7.24
CA ILE A 98 5.10 0.95 7.64
C ILE A 98 4.82 0.67 9.11
N ILE A 99 5.00 -0.59 9.55
CA ILE A 99 4.82 -0.99 10.95
C ILE A 99 5.75 -0.16 11.85
N ARG A 100 7.03 -0.03 11.46
CA ARG A 100 8.01 0.78 12.19
C ARG A 100 7.53 2.21 12.38
N PHE A 101 7.17 2.89 11.31
CA PHE A 101 6.82 4.32 11.36
C PHE A 101 5.44 4.58 11.95
N ILE A 102 4.51 3.62 11.91
CA ILE A 102 3.28 3.66 12.71
C ILE A 102 3.63 3.61 14.21
N MET A 103 4.52 2.72 14.63
CA MET A 103 4.94 2.61 16.03
C MET A 103 5.74 3.84 16.51
N GLU A 104 6.63 4.38 15.66
CA GLU A 104 7.35 5.62 15.95
C GLU A 104 6.41 6.84 16.07
N ALA A 105 5.27 6.84 15.36
CA ALA A 105 4.23 7.87 15.49
C ALA A 105 3.40 7.73 16.78
N GLY A 106 3.65 6.72 17.61
CA GLY A 106 3.02 6.54 18.92
C GLY A 106 1.82 5.60 18.93
N TYR A 107 1.49 4.96 17.80
CA TYR A 107 0.42 3.97 17.73
C TYR A 107 0.91 2.60 18.21
N MET A 108 0.12 1.95 19.06
CA MET A 108 0.49 0.67 19.67
C MET A 108 0.02 -0.51 18.82
N ILE A 109 0.96 -1.38 18.43
CA ILE A 109 0.68 -2.67 17.80
C ILE A 109 1.04 -3.76 18.83
N PRO A 110 0.07 -4.30 19.58
CA PRO A 110 0.36 -5.11 20.77
C PRO A 110 0.85 -6.52 20.46
N THR A 111 0.49 -7.07 19.31
CA THR A 111 0.86 -8.41 18.84
C THR A 111 1.12 -8.37 17.34
N GLY A 112 1.83 -9.36 16.81
CA GLY A 112 2.03 -9.53 15.38
C GLY A 112 0.80 -10.09 14.67
N PHE A 113 0.97 -10.43 13.40
CA PHE A 113 -0.11 -10.89 12.54
C PHE A 113 0.42 -11.80 11.42
N GLU A 114 -0.49 -12.57 10.84
CA GLU A 114 -0.27 -13.33 9.61
C GLU A 114 -0.95 -12.63 8.45
N CYS A 115 -0.28 -12.59 7.30
CA CYS A 115 -0.80 -11.94 6.11
C CYS A 115 -0.39 -12.68 4.83
N VAL A 116 -1.37 -12.96 3.97
CA VAL A 116 -1.14 -13.34 2.58
C VAL A 116 -1.44 -12.15 1.70
N ILE A 117 -0.52 -11.82 0.80
CA ILE A 117 -0.60 -10.68 -0.12
C ILE A 117 -0.60 -11.17 -1.57
N LYS A 118 -1.40 -10.50 -2.40
CA LYS A 118 -1.37 -10.66 -3.85
C LYS A 118 -1.71 -9.37 -4.57
N GLY A 119 -0.84 -8.92 -5.45
CA GLY A 119 -1.06 -7.80 -6.36
C GLY A 119 -1.39 -8.28 -7.77
N ASN A 120 -2.23 -7.52 -8.47
CA ASN A 120 -2.44 -7.66 -9.91
C ASN A 120 -1.85 -6.49 -10.72
N ILE A 121 -1.20 -5.52 -10.06
CA ILE A 121 -0.42 -4.48 -10.73
C ILE A 121 0.76 -5.14 -11.49
N PRO A 122 0.92 -4.93 -12.80
CA PRO A 122 2.05 -5.49 -13.52
C PRO A 122 3.38 -4.92 -13.01
N ASN A 123 4.36 -5.80 -12.81
CA ASN A 123 5.69 -5.40 -12.37
C ASN A 123 6.32 -4.41 -13.36
N GLY A 124 6.93 -3.34 -12.85
CA GLY A 124 7.63 -2.35 -13.67
C GLY A 124 6.73 -1.45 -14.52
N ALA A 125 5.40 -1.54 -14.43
CA ALA A 125 4.49 -0.74 -15.27
C ALA A 125 4.37 0.74 -14.87
N GLY A 126 5.12 1.20 -13.87
CA GLY A 126 5.03 2.58 -13.38
C GLY A 126 3.69 2.93 -12.71
N LEU A 127 2.91 1.93 -12.26
CA LEU A 127 1.57 2.08 -11.67
C LEU A 127 1.55 2.10 -10.13
N SER A 128 2.70 2.42 -9.51
CA SER A 128 2.90 2.52 -8.05
C SER A 128 2.60 1.26 -7.25
N SER A 129 3.25 0.16 -7.60
CA SER A 129 3.19 -1.06 -6.78
C SER A 129 3.76 -0.87 -5.37
N SER A 130 4.76 -0.01 -5.17
CA SER A 130 5.32 0.33 -3.83
C SER A 130 4.29 1.06 -2.98
N ALA A 131 3.75 2.18 -3.45
CA ALA A 131 2.71 2.91 -2.72
C ALA A 131 1.46 2.05 -2.44
N SER A 132 1.09 1.15 -3.36
CA SER A 132 -0.01 0.20 -3.13
C SER A 132 0.27 -0.74 -1.95
N ILE A 133 1.46 -1.35 -1.84
CA ILE A 133 1.78 -2.23 -0.70
C ILE A 133 1.99 -1.46 0.61
N GLU A 134 2.52 -0.24 0.54
CA GLU A 134 2.66 0.66 1.69
C GLU A 134 1.30 1.00 2.29
N LEU A 135 0.39 1.52 1.47
CA LEU A 135 -0.95 1.90 1.92
C LEU A 135 -1.79 0.68 2.30
N LEU A 136 -1.64 -0.44 1.58
CA LEU A 136 -2.27 -1.71 1.98
C LEU A 136 -1.87 -2.09 3.39
N THR A 137 -0.58 -2.03 3.72
CA THR A 137 -0.10 -2.36 5.07
C THR A 137 -0.64 -1.37 6.10
N GLY A 138 -0.62 -0.08 5.77
CA GLY A 138 -1.13 0.96 6.68
C GLY A 138 -2.60 0.75 7.03
N VAL A 139 -3.45 0.51 6.03
CA VAL A 139 -4.88 0.26 6.27
C VAL A 139 -5.15 -1.10 6.92
N LEU A 140 -4.32 -2.10 6.62
CA LEU A 140 -4.39 -3.43 7.24
C LEU A 140 -4.10 -3.34 8.74
N VAL A 141 -2.99 -2.70 9.13
CA VAL A 141 -2.61 -2.54 10.54
C VAL A 141 -3.63 -1.66 11.26
N ASN A 142 -3.98 -0.51 10.68
CA ASN A 142 -4.99 0.38 11.25
C ASN A 142 -6.33 -0.34 11.46
N GLY A 143 -6.75 -1.18 10.50
CA GLY A 143 -8.01 -1.90 10.57
C GLY A 143 -7.99 -3.17 11.43
N LEU A 144 -6.87 -3.88 11.57
CA LEU A 144 -6.78 -5.07 12.41
C LEU A 144 -6.74 -4.72 13.91
N TYR A 145 -6.05 -3.62 14.25
CA TYR A 145 -5.86 -3.18 15.63
C TYR A 145 -6.73 -1.98 16.00
N GLU A 146 -7.57 -1.49 15.09
CA GLU A 146 -8.53 -0.40 15.32
C GLU A 146 -7.84 0.84 15.90
N LEU A 147 -6.76 1.27 15.24
CA LEU A 147 -5.85 2.32 15.71
C LEU A 147 -6.37 3.75 15.44
N ASP A 148 -7.45 3.89 14.67
CA ASP A 148 -8.05 5.16 14.25
C ASP A 148 -7.07 6.17 13.61
N ILE A 149 -6.02 5.66 12.94
CA ILE A 149 -5.01 6.49 12.27
C ILE A 149 -5.67 7.26 11.13
N PRO A 150 -5.56 8.60 11.09
CA PRO A 150 -6.06 9.40 9.99
C PRO A 150 -5.45 8.98 8.65
N ARG A 151 -6.27 8.92 7.59
CA ARG A 151 -5.80 8.47 6.27
C ARG A 151 -4.60 9.28 5.75
N LEU A 152 -4.60 10.60 5.98
CA LEU A 152 -3.50 11.47 5.58
C LEU A 152 -2.20 11.15 6.31
N GLU A 153 -2.27 10.67 7.55
CA GLU A 153 -1.09 10.26 8.30
C GLU A 153 -0.50 8.96 7.75
N LEU A 154 -1.34 7.98 7.40
CA LEU A 154 -0.89 6.77 6.70
C LEU A 154 -0.19 7.08 5.37
N ILE A 155 -0.71 8.07 4.62
CA ILE A 155 -0.11 8.54 3.37
C ILE A 155 1.28 9.13 3.61
N LYS A 156 1.42 9.98 4.64
CA LYS A 156 2.71 10.58 5.02
C LYS A 156 3.70 9.53 5.50
N ILE A 157 3.24 8.56 6.28
CA ILE A 157 4.03 7.42 6.73
C ILE A 157 4.50 6.60 5.52
N GLY A 158 3.63 6.30 4.55
CA GLY A 158 4.01 5.61 3.32
C GLY A 158 5.11 6.35 2.55
N LYS A 159 4.97 7.66 2.34
CA LYS A 159 6.02 8.47 1.70
C LYS A 159 7.33 8.40 2.50
N ARG A 160 7.24 8.45 3.83
CA ARG A 160 8.41 8.34 4.71
C ARG A 160 9.10 6.98 4.57
N VAL A 161 8.33 5.87 4.46
CA VAL A 161 8.88 4.53 4.19
C VAL A 161 9.65 4.51 2.87
N GLU A 162 9.05 4.97 1.78
CA GLU A 162 9.68 5.00 0.46
C GLU A 162 11.03 5.77 0.52
N ASN A 163 11.05 6.93 1.17
CA ASN A 163 12.24 7.80 1.19
C ASN A 163 13.30 7.38 2.22
N GLU A 164 12.90 7.08 3.46
CA GLU A 164 13.83 6.88 4.59
C GLU A 164 14.14 5.41 4.87
N PHE A 165 13.20 4.49 4.58
CA PHE A 165 13.37 3.06 4.87
C PHE A 165 13.82 2.27 3.65
N ILE A 166 13.23 2.56 2.49
CA ILE A 166 13.56 1.90 1.20
C ILE A 166 14.69 2.67 0.48
N GLY A 167 14.76 4.00 0.65
CA GLY A 167 15.81 4.83 0.07
C GLY A 167 15.51 5.35 -1.34
N VAL A 168 14.24 5.35 -1.75
CA VAL A 168 13.78 5.89 -3.04
C VAL A 168 13.24 7.29 -2.83
N ASN A 169 13.91 8.29 -3.38
CA ASN A 169 13.45 9.68 -3.30
C ASN A 169 12.26 9.94 -4.23
N SER A 170 11.11 10.29 -3.64
CA SER A 170 9.85 10.53 -4.34
C SER A 170 9.01 11.62 -3.67
N GLY A 171 8.08 12.22 -4.41
CA GLY A 171 7.05 13.10 -3.85
C GLY A 171 5.90 12.30 -3.23
N ILE A 172 4.82 12.99 -2.87
CA ILE A 172 3.67 12.39 -2.15
C ILE A 172 2.60 11.82 -3.09
N MET A 173 2.67 12.11 -4.38
CA MET A 173 1.58 11.87 -5.34
C MET A 173 1.08 10.43 -5.32
N ASP A 174 1.99 9.46 -5.33
CA ASP A 174 1.67 8.04 -5.41
C ASP A 174 0.87 7.59 -4.19
N GLN A 175 1.41 7.81 -3.00
CA GLN A 175 0.76 7.48 -1.74
C GLN A 175 -0.57 8.24 -1.59
N PHE A 176 -0.63 9.49 -2.03
CA PHE A 176 -1.84 10.31 -1.94
C PHE A 176 -2.95 9.77 -2.86
N ALA A 177 -2.62 9.48 -4.12
CA ALA A 177 -3.57 8.94 -5.09
C ALA A 177 -4.12 7.57 -4.65
N VAL A 178 -3.23 6.70 -4.15
CA VAL A 178 -3.60 5.39 -3.62
C VAL A 178 -4.45 5.50 -2.35
N GLY A 179 -4.08 6.40 -1.44
CA GLY A 179 -4.73 6.54 -0.14
C GLY A 179 -6.07 7.26 -0.16
N MET A 180 -6.24 8.25 -1.06
CA MET A 180 -7.41 9.13 -1.15
C MET A 180 -8.31 8.85 -2.36
N GLY A 181 -7.97 7.86 -3.19
CA GLY A 181 -8.74 7.50 -4.39
C GLY A 181 -10.24 7.31 -4.11
N LYS A 182 -11.06 7.83 -5.03
CA LYS A 182 -12.52 7.64 -5.03
C LYS A 182 -13.00 7.23 -6.40
N GLU A 183 -14.03 6.39 -6.43
CA GLU A 183 -14.62 5.90 -7.66
C GLU A 183 -15.02 7.05 -8.59
N ASN A 184 -14.72 6.92 -9.88
CA ASN A 184 -15.06 7.89 -10.93
C ASN A 184 -14.52 9.32 -10.72
N THR A 185 -13.39 9.48 -10.01
CA THR A 185 -12.77 10.80 -9.77
C THR A 185 -11.26 10.78 -9.95
N GLY A 186 -10.71 11.91 -10.39
CA GLY A 186 -9.32 12.29 -10.23
C GLY A 186 -9.15 13.23 -9.04
N ILE A 187 -7.91 13.44 -8.62
CA ILE A 187 -7.57 14.24 -7.45
C ILE A 187 -6.66 15.37 -7.91
N LEU A 188 -7.15 16.61 -7.93
CA LEU A 188 -6.27 17.76 -8.11
C LEU A 188 -5.60 18.03 -6.78
N LEU A 189 -4.29 17.81 -6.69
CA LEU A 189 -3.51 17.93 -5.47
C LEU A 189 -2.46 19.02 -5.63
N ASP A 190 -2.42 19.95 -4.68
CA ASP A 190 -1.28 20.83 -4.43
C ASP A 190 -0.29 20.09 -3.51
N CYS A 191 0.86 19.70 -4.06
CA CYS A 191 1.87 18.93 -3.33
C CYS A 191 2.62 19.74 -2.27
N GLN A 192 2.58 21.07 -2.33
CA GLN A 192 3.19 21.93 -1.32
C GLN A 192 2.30 22.05 -0.08
N THR A 193 0.99 22.26 -0.27
CA THR A 193 0.06 22.51 0.83
C THR A 193 -0.75 21.29 1.27
N LEU A 194 -0.76 20.23 0.46
CA LEU A 194 -1.62 19.04 0.59
C LEU A 194 -3.12 19.34 0.49
N LYS A 195 -3.50 20.53 0.02
CA LYS A 195 -4.88 20.84 -0.35
C LYS A 195 -5.22 20.07 -1.61
N TYR A 196 -6.43 19.53 -1.66
CA TYR A 196 -6.87 18.74 -2.80
C TYR A 196 -8.37 18.86 -3.04
N GLU A 197 -8.75 18.61 -4.28
CA GLU A 197 -10.14 18.59 -4.73
C GLU A 197 -10.39 17.35 -5.59
N TYR A 198 -11.58 16.77 -5.46
CA TYR A 198 -12.01 15.69 -6.34
C TYR A 198 -12.64 16.26 -7.60
N ALA A 199 -12.14 15.85 -8.76
CA ALA A 199 -12.73 16.17 -10.05
C ALA A 199 -13.35 14.90 -10.66
N PRO A 200 -14.67 14.90 -10.97
CA PRO A 200 -15.30 13.77 -11.63
C PRO A 200 -14.66 13.44 -12.98
N ILE A 201 -14.32 12.18 -13.22
CA ILE A 201 -13.84 11.71 -14.52
C ILE A 201 -15.06 11.34 -15.36
N LYS A 202 -15.56 12.30 -16.13
CA LYS A 202 -16.69 12.13 -17.06
C LYS A 202 -16.17 12.20 -18.49
N LEU A 203 -15.99 11.03 -19.10
CA LEU A 203 -15.39 10.87 -20.43
C LEU A 203 -16.45 10.38 -21.42
N GLU A 204 -17.36 11.25 -21.84
CA GLU A 204 -18.40 10.90 -22.81
C GLU A 204 -17.77 10.37 -24.10
N ASN A 205 -18.10 9.15 -24.50
CA ASN A 205 -17.55 8.45 -25.67
C ASN A 205 -16.03 8.26 -25.67
N HIS A 206 -15.36 8.44 -24.53
CA HIS A 206 -13.90 8.29 -24.40
C HIS A 206 -13.55 7.29 -23.31
N LYS A 207 -12.35 6.70 -23.41
CA LYS A 207 -11.78 5.80 -22.40
C LYS A 207 -10.32 6.18 -22.16
N ILE A 208 -9.87 6.02 -20.93
CA ILE A 208 -8.43 6.06 -20.61
C ILE A 208 -7.87 4.67 -20.90
N ILE A 209 -6.89 4.61 -21.81
CA ILE A 209 -6.16 3.38 -22.15
C ILE A 209 -4.73 3.53 -21.64
N ILE A 210 -4.33 2.63 -20.76
CA ILE A 210 -2.95 2.56 -20.25
C ILE A 210 -2.17 1.64 -21.17
N MET A 211 -1.14 2.18 -21.81
CA MET A 211 -0.24 1.44 -22.69
C MET A 211 1.12 1.33 -22.01
N ASN A 212 1.46 0.12 -21.56
CA ASN A 212 2.78 -0.16 -21.02
C ASN A 212 3.76 -0.33 -22.20
N THR A 213 4.98 0.20 -22.09
CA THR A 213 6.01 0.16 -23.15
C THR A 213 6.60 -1.23 -23.41
N ASN A 214 6.00 -2.30 -22.87
CA ASN A 214 6.43 -3.68 -23.09
C ASN A 214 6.08 -4.15 -24.50
#